data_AF-A0A2J7PWY8-F1
#
_entry.id   AF-A0A2J7PWY8-F1
#
_cell.length_a   1.000
_cell.length_b   1.000
_cell.length_c   1.000
_cell.angle_alpha   90.00
_cell.angle_beta   90.00
_cell.angle_gamma   90.00
#
_symmetry.space_group_name_H-M   'P 1'
#
loop_
_entity.id
_entity.type
_entity.pdbx_description
1 polymer ?
#
loop_
_entity_poly.entity_id
_entity_poly.type
_entity_poly.pdbx_seq_one_letter_code
_entity_poly.pdbx_strand_id
1 'polypeptide(L)'
;MNNENDIIAHFSVPGTPPLFLCLLWKMILETDRISPIAYKILERIGARALSAHLRKFCDYLVFEFANSGGGQHVNKCVDAINDMIWKYNIVTIDRLVLCLALRTQEGSEAQVCFFIIQLLLLKAAELRNRVQEFVKENSPEHWKQSNWHEKHLAFHRKYPEKFAPEGILEQSGGPSSPYHSLPVYFGNVCLRFLPVFDIVIHRYLELPPVTKSLETLLEHLGCLYKFHDRPVTYLYNTLHYYERKLRDRPPLKRRLVAAVLGSLRDIRAPGWSLSEPYQTYMQRQTDETNWIPELDYYVRLVRRIVETVSGKPHFPATDWRFNEFPNPAAHALYVTCVELMAVPVTPALVGTNLLDVVAKGYTVIPSNQIHMWINSVGLIMAALPDSYWSVLHDRLVEVITSPQLTQWKYRNTPFQLFNFAATHDSLLENKFSYMLALAHSMWHHAGVGQISTVPQFVREKVHPVVRTEEQFLFLCHLVGPFLQRFNTDRPRCVTDLTVELYELLEQVDKNVTHMHYMDPICDLLYHIKYMFVGDLMKNEVECIIRRLRPALQMRLRFIAHLNIEEINAT
;
A
#
# COMPACT_ATOMS: atom_id res chain seq x y z
N MET A 1 52.64 -5.27 11.82
CA MET A 1 52.85 -4.73 13.19
C MET A 1 53.02 -5.92 14.11
N ASN A 2 54.02 -5.93 14.99
CA ASN A 2 54.32 -7.09 15.85
C ASN A 2 53.88 -6.90 17.31
N ASN A 3 53.55 -5.67 17.73
CA ASN A 3 53.09 -5.34 19.07
C ASN A 3 51.55 -5.36 19.13
N GLU A 4 50.97 -6.21 19.98
CA GLU A 4 49.50 -6.34 20.12
C GLU A 4 48.83 -5.01 20.48
N ASN A 5 49.44 -4.23 21.38
CA ASN A 5 48.84 -2.99 21.88
C ASN A 5 48.75 -1.92 20.77
N ASP A 6 49.76 -1.86 19.91
CA ASP A 6 49.78 -0.91 18.79
C ASP A 6 48.75 -1.30 17.72
N ILE A 7 48.60 -2.60 17.47
CA ILE A 7 47.57 -3.14 16.56
C ILE A 7 46.18 -2.79 17.10
N ILE A 8 45.92 -3.07 18.38
CA ILE A 8 44.61 -2.80 18.99
C ILE A 8 44.33 -1.30 18.95
N ALA A 9 45.28 -0.46 19.35
CA ALA A 9 45.14 0.98 19.31
C ALA A 9 44.80 1.43 17.88
N HIS A 10 45.62 1.08 16.88
CA HIS A 10 45.47 1.53 15.51
C HIS A 10 44.09 1.18 14.90
N PHE A 11 43.64 -0.07 15.04
CA PHE A 11 42.40 -0.53 14.42
C PHE A 11 41.12 -0.23 15.21
N SER A 12 41.23 0.36 16.40
CA SER A 12 40.08 0.74 17.24
C SER A 12 39.95 2.24 17.48
N VAL A 13 40.85 3.08 16.93
CA VAL A 13 40.80 4.54 17.12
C VAL A 13 39.51 5.12 16.53
N PRO A 14 38.70 5.84 17.32
CA PRO A 14 37.54 6.57 16.82
C PRO A 14 37.93 7.61 15.75
N GLY A 15 37.15 7.71 14.68
CA GLY A 15 37.38 8.69 13.59
C GLY A 15 38.31 8.20 12.47
N THR A 16 38.91 7.02 12.61
CA THR A 16 39.61 6.35 11.49
C THR A 16 38.61 5.75 10.49
N PRO A 17 39.01 5.52 9.22
CA PRO A 17 38.14 4.86 8.23
C PRO A 17 37.66 3.50 8.76
N PRO A 18 36.34 3.23 8.78
CA PRO A 18 35.81 2.05 9.45
C PRO A 18 35.93 0.81 8.55
N LEU A 19 37.15 0.30 8.39
CA LEU A 19 37.50 -0.75 7.44
C LEU A 19 37.76 -2.11 8.09
N PHE A 20 37.68 -2.19 9.42
CA PHE A 20 38.07 -3.41 10.15
C PHE A 20 37.31 -4.68 9.72
N LEU A 21 36.02 -4.60 9.39
CA LEU A 21 35.29 -5.76 8.86
C LEU A 21 35.77 -6.18 7.47
N CYS A 22 36.19 -5.24 6.62
CA CYS A 22 36.81 -5.54 5.33
C CYS A 22 38.14 -6.28 5.53
N LEU A 23 38.93 -5.87 6.53
CA LEU A 23 40.18 -6.54 6.89
C LEU A 23 39.95 -7.96 7.39
N LEU A 24 38.99 -8.17 8.29
CA LEU A 24 38.66 -9.51 8.77
C LEU A 24 38.19 -10.41 7.62
N TRP A 25 37.35 -9.90 6.73
CA TRP A 25 36.93 -10.64 5.55
C TRP A 25 38.10 -11.05 4.66
N LYS A 26 39.04 -10.13 4.36
CA LYS A 26 40.26 -10.45 3.61
C LYS A 26 41.12 -11.50 4.31
N MET A 27 41.30 -11.39 5.63
CA MET A 27 42.06 -12.37 6.41
C MET A 27 41.44 -13.77 6.31
N ILE A 28 40.12 -13.89 6.44
CA ILE A 28 39.40 -15.17 6.30
C ILE A 28 39.53 -15.68 4.87
N LEU A 29 39.37 -14.81 3.87
CA LEU A 29 39.44 -15.18 2.47
C LEU A 29 40.83 -15.75 2.07
N GLU A 30 41.90 -15.19 2.62
CA GLU A 30 43.28 -15.58 2.30
C GLU A 30 43.83 -16.71 3.18
N THR A 31 43.47 -16.73 4.46
CA THR A 31 44.10 -17.61 5.47
C THR A 31 43.14 -18.59 6.15
N ASP A 32 41.83 -18.47 5.92
CA ASP A 32 40.77 -19.23 6.60
C ASP A 32 40.83 -19.15 8.14
N ARG A 33 41.49 -18.12 8.68
CA ARG A 33 41.75 -17.95 10.12
C ARG A 33 41.64 -16.49 10.54
N ILE A 34 41.33 -16.28 11.82
CA ILE A 34 41.29 -14.97 12.45
C ILE A 34 42.16 -15.01 13.71
N SER A 35 42.96 -13.95 13.92
CA SER A 35 43.75 -13.79 15.13
C SER A 35 42.85 -13.47 16.34
N PRO A 36 43.13 -14.02 17.54
CA PRO A 36 42.41 -13.65 18.77
C PRO A 36 42.41 -12.14 19.07
N ILE A 37 43.42 -11.40 18.60
CA ILE A 37 43.52 -9.95 18.73
C ILE A 37 42.34 -9.24 18.05
N ALA A 38 41.76 -9.83 17.00
CA ALA A 38 40.61 -9.28 16.30
C ALA A 38 39.40 -9.07 17.23
N TYR A 39 39.17 -9.98 18.17
CA TYR A 39 38.06 -9.87 19.11
C TYR A 39 38.26 -8.74 20.12
N LYS A 40 39.50 -8.53 20.60
CA LYS A 40 39.85 -7.38 21.44
C LYS A 40 39.61 -6.05 20.71
N ILE A 41 39.87 -6.01 19.39
CA ILE A 41 39.59 -4.83 18.55
C ILE A 41 38.09 -4.62 18.38
N LEU A 42 37.34 -5.67 18.04
CA LEU A 42 35.87 -5.61 17.90
C LEU A 42 35.20 -5.13 19.19
N GLU A 43 35.66 -5.64 20.33
CA GLU A 43 35.21 -5.22 21.66
C GLU A 43 35.48 -3.73 21.89
N ARG A 44 36.68 -3.25 21.56
CA ARG A 44 37.07 -1.83 21.72
C ARG A 44 36.36 -0.89 20.76
N ILE A 45 36.05 -1.33 19.53
CA ILE A 45 35.19 -0.58 18.60
C ILE A 45 33.78 -0.45 19.19
N GLY A 46 33.25 -1.55 19.73
CA GLY A 46 31.92 -1.59 20.33
C GLY A 46 30.77 -1.63 19.32
N ALA A 47 29.61 -2.12 19.77
CA ALA A 47 28.48 -2.42 18.89
C ALA A 47 27.95 -1.22 18.09
N ARG A 48 27.97 -0.02 18.68
CA ARG A 48 27.48 1.21 18.02
C ARG A 48 28.38 1.63 16.85
N ALA A 49 29.70 1.65 17.06
CA ALA A 49 30.64 2.05 16.01
C ALA A 49 30.77 0.95 14.94
N LEU A 50 30.59 -0.32 15.30
CA LEU A 50 30.63 -1.45 14.38
C LEU A 50 29.64 -1.31 13.21
N SER A 51 28.50 -0.64 13.40
CA SER A 51 27.56 -0.34 12.30
C SER A 51 28.16 0.51 11.18
N ALA A 52 29.15 1.38 11.48
CA ALA A 52 29.88 2.12 10.45
C ALA A 52 30.81 1.20 9.65
N HIS A 53 31.46 0.25 10.34
CA HIS A 53 32.30 -0.76 9.68
C HIS A 53 31.46 -1.68 8.80
N LEU A 54 30.25 -2.06 9.24
CA LEU A 54 29.35 -2.91 8.48
C LEU A 54 28.87 -2.22 7.19
N ARG A 55 28.53 -0.93 7.26
CA ARG A 55 28.17 -0.16 6.06
C ARG A 55 29.30 -0.12 5.03
N LYS A 56 30.52 0.20 5.46
CA LYS A 56 31.69 0.20 4.56
C LYS A 56 32.05 -1.18 4.05
N PHE A 57 31.84 -2.21 4.86
CA PHE A 57 32.00 -3.58 4.43
C PHE A 57 31.01 -3.96 3.33
N CYS A 58 29.73 -3.59 3.45
CA CYS A 58 28.76 -3.79 2.38
C CYS A 58 29.16 -3.10 1.07
N ASP A 59 29.60 -1.83 1.14
CA ASP A 59 30.07 -1.09 -0.04
C ASP A 59 31.28 -1.81 -0.68
N TYR A 60 32.21 -2.30 0.15
CA TYR A 60 33.39 -3.03 -0.29
C TYR A 60 33.06 -4.39 -0.92
N LEU A 61 32.09 -5.13 -0.36
CA LEU A 61 31.62 -6.40 -0.93
C LEU A 61 31.04 -6.21 -2.33
N VAL A 62 30.22 -5.17 -2.53
CA VAL A 62 29.67 -4.87 -3.86
C VAL A 62 30.79 -4.60 -4.86
N PHE A 63 31.79 -3.80 -4.47
CA PHE A 63 32.95 -3.51 -5.30
C PHE A 63 33.76 -4.77 -5.66
N GLU A 64 34.06 -5.64 -4.69
CA GLU A 64 34.84 -6.86 -4.95
C GLU A 64 34.06 -7.85 -5.84
N PHE A 65 32.76 -8.01 -5.62
CA PHE A 65 31.94 -8.91 -6.45
C PHE A 65 31.76 -8.36 -7.88
N ALA A 66 31.59 -7.05 -8.04
CA ALA A 66 31.46 -6.41 -9.35
C ALA A 66 32.73 -6.56 -10.20
N ASN A 67 33.91 -6.55 -9.56
CA ASN A 67 35.21 -6.69 -10.22
C ASN A 67 35.75 -8.12 -10.25
N SER A 68 34.99 -9.10 -9.75
CA SER A 68 35.42 -10.49 -9.74
C SER A 68 35.32 -11.11 -11.14
N GLY A 69 36.38 -11.82 -11.57
CA GLY A 69 36.40 -12.56 -12.86
C GLY A 69 35.48 -13.79 -12.92
N GLY A 70 34.55 -13.94 -11.97
CA GLY A 70 33.54 -15.00 -11.92
C GLY A 70 33.94 -16.31 -11.23
N GLY A 71 32.95 -17.18 -11.05
CA GLY A 71 33.12 -18.61 -10.71
C GLY A 71 33.63 -18.91 -9.30
N GLN A 72 34.84 -19.49 -9.22
CA GLN A 72 35.41 -19.99 -7.97
C GLN A 72 35.71 -18.89 -6.96
N HIS A 73 36.10 -17.69 -7.43
CA HIS A 73 36.41 -16.58 -6.53
C HIS A 73 35.15 -16.09 -5.80
N VAL A 74 34.04 -15.91 -6.53
CA VAL A 74 32.74 -15.54 -5.95
C VAL A 74 32.31 -16.54 -4.89
N ASN A 75 32.49 -17.84 -5.16
CA ASN A 75 32.16 -18.87 -4.17
C ASN A 75 32.97 -18.72 -2.89
N LYS A 76 34.29 -18.56 -2.99
CA LYS A 76 35.17 -18.32 -1.83
C LYS A 76 34.79 -17.05 -1.07
N CYS A 77 34.46 -15.97 -1.78
CA CYS A 77 33.99 -14.72 -1.17
C CYS A 77 32.74 -14.94 -0.31
N VAL A 78 31.75 -15.67 -0.84
CA VAL A 78 30.53 -16.02 -0.11
C VAL A 78 30.82 -16.92 1.08
N ASP A 79 31.72 -17.88 0.94
CA ASP A 79 32.09 -18.81 2.01
C ASP A 79 32.78 -18.05 3.16
N ALA A 80 33.68 -17.10 2.84
CA ALA A 80 34.29 -16.23 3.84
C ALA A 80 33.25 -15.35 4.58
N ILE A 81 32.22 -14.83 3.89
CA ILE A 81 31.14 -14.09 4.55
C ILE A 81 30.30 -15.02 5.44
N ASN A 82 29.99 -16.23 4.98
CA ASN A 82 29.28 -17.21 5.80
C ASN A 82 30.08 -17.58 7.07
N ASP A 83 31.40 -17.72 6.95
CA ASP A 83 32.27 -17.94 8.09
C ASP A 83 32.24 -16.77 9.07
N MET A 84 32.24 -15.53 8.59
CA MET A 84 32.06 -14.35 9.46
C MET A 84 30.76 -14.40 10.25
N ILE A 85 29.69 -14.94 9.66
CA ILE A 85 28.36 -14.97 10.28
C ILE A 85 28.20 -16.16 11.23
N TRP A 86 28.47 -17.37 10.74
CA TRP A 86 28.08 -18.62 11.41
C TRP A 86 29.22 -19.30 12.17
N LYS A 87 30.48 -19.15 11.70
CA LYS A 87 31.67 -19.76 12.33
C LYS A 87 32.28 -18.83 13.37
N TYR A 88 32.49 -17.57 13.01
CA TYR A 88 33.18 -16.57 13.84
C TYR A 88 32.24 -15.61 14.58
N ASN A 89 30.94 -15.59 14.24
CA ASN A 89 29.92 -14.76 14.90
C ASN A 89 30.28 -13.26 14.98
N ILE A 90 30.93 -12.73 13.93
CA ILE A 90 31.38 -11.33 13.86
C ILE A 90 30.21 -10.40 13.55
N VAL A 91 29.32 -10.83 12.65
CA VAL A 91 28.12 -10.09 12.26
C VAL A 91 26.95 -11.05 12.17
N THR A 92 25.74 -10.60 12.48
CA THR A 92 24.54 -11.42 12.28
C THR A 92 23.98 -11.25 10.86
N ILE A 93 23.38 -12.30 10.31
CA ILE A 93 22.84 -12.29 8.93
C ILE A 93 21.80 -11.19 8.72
N ASP A 94 20.92 -10.96 9.69
CA ASP A 94 19.89 -9.93 9.65
C ASP A 94 20.48 -8.52 9.54
N ARG A 95 21.55 -8.22 10.29
CA ARG A 95 22.21 -6.92 10.23
C ARG A 95 22.96 -6.71 8.92
N LEU A 96 23.64 -7.73 8.42
CA LEU A 96 24.38 -7.65 7.16
C LEU A 96 23.43 -7.46 5.98
N VAL A 97 22.39 -8.30 5.89
CA VAL A 97 21.41 -8.22 4.79
C VAL A 97 20.63 -6.91 4.85
N LEU A 98 20.26 -6.42 6.05
CA LEU A 98 19.64 -5.11 6.19
C LEU A 98 20.56 -4.00 5.66
N CYS A 99 21.85 -4.02 6.02
CA CYS A 99 22.79 -3.02 5.53
C CYS A 99 22.98 -3.07 4.01
N LEU A 100 23.02 -4.27 3.41
CA LEU A 100 23.05 -4.47 1.96
C LEU A 100 21.77 -3.94 1.28
N ALA A 101 20.59 -4.26 1.83
CA ALA A 101 19.32 -3.81 1.26
C ALA A 101 19.13 -2.29 1.33
N LEU A 102 19.75 -1.62 2.31
CA LEU A 102 19.73 -0.17 2.47
C LEU A 102 20.92 0.55 1.81
N ARG A 103 21.59 -0.09 0.84
CA ARG A 103 22.61 0.58 0.02
C ARG A 103 21.95 1.44 -1.07
N THR A 104 22.66 2.49 -1.47
CA THR A 104 22.22 3.47 -2.47
C THR A 104 22.84 3.18 -3.85
N GLN A 105 23.24 1.93 -4.11
CA GLN A 105 23.84 1.56 -5.39
C GLN A 105 22.79 1.58 -6.49
N GLU A 106 23.21 1.90 -7.71
CA GLU A 106 22.34 1.95 -8.89
C GLU A 106 22.81 0.99 -9.99
N GLY A 107 21.95 0.72 -10.97
CA GLY A 107 22.30 -0.05 -12.16
C GLY A 107 22.81 -1.47 -11.87
N SER A 108 23.95 -1.82 -12.45
CA SER A 108 24.59 -3.14 -12.29
C SER A 108 25.09 -3.40 -10.87
N GLU A 109 25.55 -2.37 -10.15
CA GLU A 109 26.02 -2.52 -8.77
C GLU A 109 24.88 -2.90 -7.82
N ALA A 110 23.68 -2.35 -8.04
CA ALA A 110 22.48 -2.76 -7.32
C ALA A 110 22.13 -4.24 -7.57
N GLN A 111 22.26 -4.72 -8.82
CA GLN A 111 22.05 -6.12 -9.16
C GLN A 111 23.04 -7.04 -8.45
N VAL A 112 24.32 -6.66 -8.42
CA VAL A 112 25.37 -7.37 -7.68
C VAL A 112 25.05 -7.41 -6.19
N CYS A 113 24.61 -6.28 -5.61
CA CYS A 113 24.21 -6.21 -4.20
C CYS A 113 23.08 -7.19 -3.86
N PHE A 114 22.03 -7.26 -4.68
CA PHE A 114 20.94 -8.23 -4.48
C PHE A 114 21.36 -9.67 -4.81
N PHE A 115 22.28 -9.87 -5.75
CA PHE A 115 22.86 -11.19 -5.97
C PHE A 115 23.65 -11.68 -4.75
N ILE A 116 24.42 -10.82 -4.09
CA ILE A 116 25.08 -11.13 -2.80
C ILE A 116 24.03 -11.53 -1.76
N ILE A 117 22.94 -10.76 -1.59
CA ILE A 117 21.86 -11.10 -0.67
C ILE A 117 21.29 -12.49 -0.97
N GLN A 118 20.98 -12.79 -2.24
CA GLN A 118 20.48 -14.09 -2.64
C GLN A 118 21.45 -15.22 -2.25
N LEU A 119 22.74 -15.05 -2.52
CA LEU A 119 23.77 -16.03 -2.19
C LEU A 119 23.89 -16.25 -0.68
N LEU A 120 23.84 -15.18 0.12
CA LEU A 120 23.90 -15.30 1.58
C LEU A 120 22.69 -16.04 2.16
N LEU A 121 21.51 -15.85 1.57
CA LEU A 121 20.27 -16.46 2.04
C LEU A 121 20.07 -17.89 1.55
N LEU A 122 20.57 -18.23 0.36
CA LEU A 122 20.28 -19.50 -0.32
C LEU A 122 21.50 -20.38 -0.65
N LYS A 123 22.74 -19.87 -0.67
CA LYS A 123 23.89 -20.74 -0.94
C LYS A 123 24.18 -21.63 0.26
N ALA A 124 24.33 -21.01 1.44
CA ALA A 124 24.49 -21.75 2.69
C ALA A 124 23.16 -22.32 3.17
N ALA A 125 23.18 -23.54 3.72
CA ALA A 125 21.99 -24.17 4.28
C ALA A 125 21.64 -23.63 5.69
N GLU A 126 22.54 -22.90 6.34
CA GLU A 126 22.41 -22.46 7.73
C GLU A 126 21.09 -21.75 8.04
N LEU A 127 20.75 -20.68 7.31
CA LEU A 127 19.50 -19.95 7.56
C LEU A 127 18.27 -20.77 7.12
N ARG A 128 18.34 -21.46 5.98
CA ARG A 128 17.22 -22.27 5.47
C ARG A 128 16.84 -23.38 6.44
N ASN A 129 17.82 -24.10 6.97
CA ASN A 129 17.58 -25.18 7.94
C ASN A 129 16.94 -24.64 9.22
N ARG A 130 17.46 -23.51 9.74
CA ARG A 130 16.88 -22.81 10.90
C ARG A 130 15.43 -22.40 10.66
N VAL A 131 15.13 -21.82 9.50
CA VAL A 131 13.77 -21.39 9.14
C VAL A 131 12.83 -22.58 9.01
N GLN A 132 13.21 -23.60 8.25
CA GLN A 132 12.38 -24.79 8.02
C GLN A 132 12.04 -25.50 9.34
N GLU A 133 13.04 -25.70 10.21
CA GLU A 133 12.81 -26.35 11.50
C GLU A 133 12.01 -25.47 12.46
N PHE A 134 12.33 -24.17 12.55
CA PHE A 134 11.57 -23.25 13.40
C PHE A 134 10.09 -23.23 13.01
N VAL A 135 9.80 -23.14 11.70
CA VAL A 135 8.43 -23.08 11.18
C VAL A 135 7.66 -24.37 11.39
N LYS A 136 8.34 -25.51 11.24
CA LYS A 136 7.77 -26.84 11.43
C LYS A 136 7.40 -27.09 12.89
N GLU A 137 8.30 -26.79 13.82
CA GLU A 137 8.14 -27.19 15.24
C GLU A 137 7.34 -26.18 16.07
N ASN A 138 7.16 -24.94 15.58
CA ASN A 138 6.53 -23.85 16.33
C ASN A 138 5.23 -23.33 15.69
N SER A 139 4.42 -22.68 16.52
CA SER A 139 3.22 -21.93 16.12
C SER A 139 3.36 -20.47 16.55
N PRO A 140 2.78 -19.50 15.81
CA PRO A 140 2.80 -18.09 16.18
C PRO A 140 1.76 -17.72 17.24
N GLU A 141 0.80 -18.60 17.54
CA GLU A 141 -0.29 -18.33 18.49
C GLU A 141 0.19 -18.47 19.93
N HIS A 142 1.12 -17.60 20.34
CA HIS A 142 1.81 -17.66 21.63
C HIS A 142 0.83 -17.65 22.82
N TRP A 143 -0.31 -16.96 22.69
CA TRP A 143 -1.35 -16.89 23.72
C TRP A 143 -2.11 -18.21 23.94
N LYS A 144 -1.97 -19.18 23.03
CA LYS A 144 -2.53 -20.54 23.15
C LYS A 144 -1.49 -21.58 23.61
N GLN A 145 -0.23 -21.18 23.81
CA GLN A 145 0.86 -22.09 24.11
C GLN A 145 1.25 -22.07 25.58
N SER A 146 1.44 -23.26 26.15
CA SER A 146 1.96 -23.43 27.52
C SER A 146 3.45 -23.78 27.55
N ASN A 147 4.02 -24.27 26.45
CA ASN A 147 5.39 -24.79 26.37
C ASN A 147 6.33 -23.99 25.44
N TRP A 148 6.03 -22.71 25.18
CA TRP A 148 6.86 -21.86 24.31
C TRP A 148 8.33 -21.84 24.75
N HIS A 149 8.59 -21.66 26.05
CA HIS A 149 9.95 -21.55 26.58
C HIS A 149 10.78 -22.82 26.32
N GLU A 150 10.18 -24.00 26.48
CA GLU A 150 10.84 -25.28 26.21
C GLU A 150 11.22 -25.41 24.73
N LYS A 151 10.29 -25.08 23.82
CA LYS A 151 10.55 -25.10 22.37
C LYS A 151 11.59 -24.07 21.95
N HIS A 152 11.54 -22.87 22.53
CA HIS A 152 12.51 -21.80 22.31
C HIS A 152 13.91 -22.23 22.75
N LEU A 153 14.05 -22.84 23.93
CA LEU A 153 15.32 -23.40 24.41
C LEU A 153 15.80 -24.58 23.56
N ALA A 154 14.91 -25.44 23.07
CA ALA A 154 15.29 -26.53 22.16
C ALA A 154 15.87 -25.98 20.84
N PHE A 155 15.24 -24.93 20.29
CA PHE A 155 15.75 -24.25 19.10
C PHE A 155 17.14 -23.66 19.34
N HIS A 156 17.34 -22.90 20.42
CA HIS A 156 18.64 -22.29 20.75
C HIS A 156 19.71 -23.31 21.13
N ARG A 157 19.35 -24.46 21.70
CA ARG A 157 20.30 -25.57 21.92
C ARG A 157 20.80 -26.16 20.61
N LYS A 158 19.93 -26.28 19.60
CA LYS A 158 20.30 -26.79 18.28
C LYS A 158 21.02 -25.75 17.43
N TYR A 159 20.60 -24.50 17.54
CA TYR A 159 21.12 -23.36 16.79
C TYR A 159 21.55 -22.23 17.72
N PRO A 160 22.68 -22.37 18.44
CA PRO A 160 23.14 -21.35 19.36
C PRO A 160 23.43 -20.03 18.65
N GLU A 161 22.97 -18.92 19.22
CA GLU A 161 23.28 -17.57 18.76
C GLU A 161 24.28 -16.91 19.72
N LYS A 162 25.48 -16.62 19.22
CA LYS A 162 26.54 -15.96 19.99
C LYS A 162 26.62 -14.49 19.60
N PHE A 163 26.41 -13.59 20.56
CA PHE A 163 26.43 -12.13 20.35
C PHE A 163 27.67 -11.45 20.90
N ALA A 164 28.41 -12.16 21.75
CA ALA A 164 29.67 -11.72 22.34
C ALA A 164 30.81 -12.64 21.87
N PRO A 165 32.07 -12.17 21.92
CA PRO A 165 33.25 -12.97 21.60
C PRO A 165 33.51 -14.19 22.51
N GLU A 166 32.60 -14.50 23.44
CA GLU A 166 32.67 -15.54 24.48
C GLU A 166 33.15 -16.89 23.93
N GLY A 167 32.56 -17.37 22.83
CA GLY A 167 32.80 -18.72 22.33
C GLY A 167 34.18 -18.99 21.72
N ILE A 168 35.02 -17.98 21.54
CA ILE A 168 36.37 -18.10 20.93
C ILE A 168 37.46 -17.71 21.94
N LEU A 169 37.15 -16.82 22.88
CA LEU A 169 38.00 -16.57 24.06
C LEU A 169 38.03 -17.78 25.02
N GLU A 170 36.93 -18.52 25.16
CA GLU A 170 36.91 -19.79 25.91
C GLU A 170 37.81 -20.87 25.29
N GLN A 171 37.90 -20.93 23.95
CA GLN A 171 38.80 -21.86 23.26
C GLN A 171 40.28 -21.50 23.39
N SER A 172 40.60 -20.27 23.81
CA SER A 172 41.97 -19.79 23.98
C SER A 172 42.45 -19.78 25.45
N GLY A 173 41.71 -20.42 26.36
CA GLY A 173 42.17 -20.70 27.73
C GLY A 173 42.25 -19.49 28.66
N GLY A 174 41.58 -18.38 28.32
CA GLY A 174 41.50 -17.19 29.17
C GLY A 174 40.47 -17.34 30.31
N PRO A 175 40.60 -16.56 31.40
CA PRO A 175 39.64 -16.57 32.51
C PRO A 175 38.23 -16.20 32.02
N SER A 176 37.21 -16.83 32.59
CA SER A 176 35.78 -16.63 32.26
C SER A 176 35.44 -15.14 32.23
N SER A 177 35.02 -14.66 31.06
CA SER A 177 34.68 -13.26 30.83
C SER A 177 33.47 -12.83 31.69
N PRO A 178 33.41 -11.57 32.18
CA PRO A 178 32.31 -11.09 33.04
C PRO A 178 31.01 -10.75 32.28
N TYR A 179 30.89 -11.11 31.01
CA TYR A 179 29.71 -10.79 30.21
C TYR A 179 28.58 -11.78 30.55
N HIS A 180 27.51 -11.25 31.15
CA HIS A 180 26.28 -12.01 31.36
C HIS A 180 25.37 -11.77 30.15
N SER A 181 25.01 -12.84 29.44
CA SER A 181 24.05 -12.74 28.35
C SER A 181 22.70 -12.26 28.89
N LEU A 182 22.09 -11.29 28.21
CA LEU A 182 20.77 -10.81 28.59
C LEU A 182 19.73 -11.91 28.32
N PRO A 183 18.68 -12.04 29.15
CA PRO A 183 17.65 -13.04 28.93
C PRO A 183 16.97 -12.91 27.56
N VAL A 184 16.97 -14.01 26.79
CA VAL A 184 16.26 -14.11 25.50
C VAL A 184 15.05 -15.03 25.69
N TYR A 185 13.85 -14.47 25.69
CA TYR A 185 12.61 -15.23 25.94
C TYR A 185 11.86 -15.63 24.66
N PHE A 186 11.99 -14.86 23.59
CA PHE A 186 11.18 -15.02 22.38
C PHE A 186 11.99 -14.94 21.08
N GLY A 187 12.99 -14.07 21.04
CA GLY A 187 13.76 -13.80 19.82
C GLY A 187 14.63 -14.97 19.38
N ASN A 188 14.79 -15.08 18.07
CA ASN A 188 15.82 -15.85 17.39
C ASN A 188 16.11 -15.19 16.03
N VAL A 189 17.15 -15.66 15.34
CA VAL A 189 17.59 -15.11 14.05
C VAL A 189 16.50 -15.14 12.99
N CYS A 190 15.63 -16.16 12.97
CA CYS A 190 14.51 -16.25 12.03
C CYS A 190 13.52 -15.10 12.24
N LEU A 191 13.07 -14.89 13.48
CA LEU A 191 12.13 -13.82 13.81
C LEU A 191 12.76 -12.43 13.64
N ARG A 192 14.05 -12.26 13.97
CA ARG A 192 14.79 -11.01 13.73
C ARG A 192 14.95 -10.70 12.25
N PHE A 193 15.04 -11.72 11.41
CA PHE A 193 15.18 -11.56 9.96
C PHE A 193 13.86 -11.21 9.25
N LEU A 194 12.70 -11.56 9.81
CA LEU A 194 11.41 -11.38 9.13
C LEU A 194 11.11 -9.91 8.75
N PRO A 195 11.31 -8.89 9.61
CA PRO A 195 11.16 -7.49 9.19
C PRO A 195 12.20 -7.04 8.14
N VAL A 196 13.38 -7.66 8.14
CA VAL A 196 14.40 -7.41 7.09
C VAL A 196 13.95 -8.04 5.77
N PHE A 197 13.27 -9.18 5.82
CA PHE A 197 12.78 -9.86 4.64
C PHE A 197 11.72 -9.04 3.89
N ASP A 198 10.85 -8.31 4.61
CA ASP A 198 9.93 -7.34 4.01
C ASP A 198 10.67 -6.28 3.19
N ILE A 199 11.72 -5.69 3.77
CA ILE A 199 12.56 -4.69 3.10
C ILE A 199 13.25 -5.30 1.88
N VAL A 200 13.80 -6.50 2.01
CA VAL A 200 14.44 -7.22 0.90
C VAL A 200 13.45 -7.41 -0.25
N ILE A 201 12.24 -7.90 0.00
CA ILE A 201 11.21 -8.07 -1.03
C ILE A 201 10.92 -6.74 -1.71
N HIS A 202 10.72 -5.66 -0.95
CA HIS A 202 10.48 -4.32 -1.48
C HIS A 202 11.60 -3.83 -2.40
N ARG A 203 12.87 -4.00 -2.00
CA ARG A 203 14.02 -3.64 -2.84
C ARG A 203 14.08 -4.46 -4.13
N TYR A 204 13.73 -5.74 -4.08
CA TYR A 204 13.71 -6.59 -5.27
C TYR A 204 12.57 -6.23 -6.23
N LEU A 205 11.40 -5.85 -5.70
CA LEU A 205 10.30 -5.33 -6.51
C LEU A 205 10.69 -4.07 -7.28
N GLU A 206 11.61 -3.28 -6.72
CA GLU A 206 12.06 -2.05 -7.34
C GLU A 206 12.97 -2.26 -8.56
N LEU A 207 13.66 -3.40 -8.64
CA LEU A 207 14.67 -3.68 -9.66
C LEU A 207 14.25 -4.87 -10.56
N PRO A 208 13.70 -4.63 -11.77
CA PRO A 208 13.16 -5.68 -12.63
C PRO A 208 14.07 -6.89 -12.90
N PRO A 209 15.39 -6.72 -13.14
CA PRO A 209 16.31 -7.84 -13.41
C PRO A 209 16.37 -8.93 -12.33
N VAL A 210 16.04 -8.61 -11.06
CA VAL A 210 16.16 -9.58 -9.95
C VAL A 210 14.87 -10.35 -9.64
N THR A 211 13.86 -10.29 -10.52
CA THR A 211 12.55 -10.93 -10.31
C THR A 211 12.67 -12.44 -10.04
N LYS A 212 13.43 -13.19 -10.84
CA LYS A 212 13.61 -14.64 -10.63
C LYS A 212 14.24 -14.95 -9.27
N SER A 213 15.18 -14.12 -8.82
CA SER A 213 15.79 -14.30 -7.51
C SER A 213 14.78 -14.08 -6.39
N LEU A 214 13.88 -13.10 -6.52
CA LEU A 214 12.83 -12.87 -5.54
C LEU A 214 11.90 -14.08 -5.44
N GLU A 215 11.54 -14.66 -6.57
CA GLU A 215 10.70 -15.85 -6.61
C GLU A 215 11.33 -17.03 -5.86
N THR A 216 12.63 -17.29 -6.06
CA THR A 216 13.35 -18.35 -5.34
C THR A 216 13.42 -18.06 -3.83
N LEU A 217 13.60 -16.80 -3.43
CA LEU A 217 13.59 -16.41 -2.02
C LEU A 217 12.23 -16.68 -1.37
N LEU A 218 11.13 -16.32 -2.05
CA LEU A 218 9.77 -16.58 -1.57
C LEU A 218 9.48 -18.08 -1.44
N GLU A 219 9.99 -18.91 -2.36
CA GLU A 219 9.83 -20.36 -2.30
C GLU A 219 10.52 -20.98 -1.06
N HIS A 220 11.73 -20.54 -0.74
CA HIS A 220 12.53 -21.14 0.33
C HIS A 220 12.27 -20.54 1.72
N LEU A 221 12.00 -19.24 1.79
CA LEU A 221 11.89 -18.49 3.03
C LEU A 221 10.48 -17.92 3.27
N GLY A 222 9.57 -18.00 2.30
CA GLY A 222 8.20 -17.48 2.42
C GLY A 222 7.40 -18.13 3.55
N CYS A 223 7.70 -19.38 3.92
CA CYS A 223 7.06 -20.05 5.06
C CYS A 223 7.28 -19.32 6.40
N LEU A 224 8.30 -18.47 6.51
CA LEU A 224 8.57 -17.65 7.69
C LEU A 224 7.45 -16.64 7.97
N TYR A 225 6.68 -16.23 6.96
CA TYR A 225 5.52 -15.35 7.12
C TYR A 225 4.42 -15.94 8.00
N LYS A 226 4.48 -17.24 8.33
CA LYS A 226 3.67 -17.86 9.38
C LYS A 226 3.77 -17.09 10.71
N PHE A 227 4.91 -16.47 11.01
CA PHE A 227 5.16 -15.72 12.25
C PHE A 227 5.12 -14.20 12.07
N HIS A 228 4.72 -13.71 10.89
CA HIS A 228 4.55 -12.28 10.69
C HIS A 228 3.37 -11.78 11.51
N ASP A 229 3.53 -10.64 12.17
CA ASP A 229 2.51 -10.06 13.06
C ASP A 229 1.34 -9.45 12.27
N ARG A 230 1.63 -8.85 11.11
CA ARG A 230 0.67 -8.20 10.22
C ARG A 230 0.75 -8.61 8.73
N PRO A 231 0.60 -9.91 8.39
CA PRO A 231 0.83 -10.41 7.04
C PRO A 231 -0.14 -9.84 5.99
N VAL A 232 -1.41 -9.62 6.33
CA VAL A 232 -2.39 -9.04 5.40
C VAL A 232 -2.09 -7.56 5.18
N THR A 233 -1.77 -6.82 6.24
CA THR A 233 -1.39 -5.40 6.17
C THR A 233 -0.11 -5.22 5.36
N TYR A 234 0.89 -6.09 5.55
CA TYR A 234 2.11 -6.08 4.75
C TYR A 234 1.82 -6.28 3.26
N LEU A 235 1.02 -7.29 2.91
CA LEU A 235 0.61 -7.51 1.52
C LEU A 235 -0.17 -6.34 0.94
N TYR A 236 -1.13 -5.81 1.69
CA TYR A 236 -1.91 -4.65 1.29
C TYR A 236 -1.00 -3.47 0.94
N ASN A 237 -0.11 -3.10 1.86
CA ASN A 237 0.84 -2.00 1.64
C ASN A 237 1.76 -2.26 0.45
N THR A 238 2.25 -3.50 0.31
CA THR A 238 3.17 -3.88 -0.77
C THR A 238 2.49 -3.83 -2.14
N LEU A 239 1.31 -4.43 -2.28
CA LEU A 239 0.54 -4.42 -3.52
C LEU A 239 0.06 -3.01 -3.89
N HIS A 240 -0.36 -2.24 -2.90
CA HIS A 240 -0.83 -0.87 -3.10
C HIS A 240 0.31 0.07 -3.49
N TYR A 241 1.44 0.03 -2.78
CA TYR A 241 2.58 0.92 -3.03
C TYR A 241 3.29 0.59 -4.34
N TYR A 242 3.47 -0.70 -4.64
CA TYR A 242 4.16 -1.17 -5.85
C TYR A 242 3.21 -1.51 -7.00
N GLU A 243 1.98 -0.99 -7.02
CA GLU A 243 0.97 -1.25 -8.07
C GLU A 243 1.60 -1.11 -9.47
N ARG A 244 2.25 0.03 -9.74
CA ARG A 244 2.88 0.29 -11.05
C ARG A 244 4.00 -0.70 -11.41
N LYS A 245 4.70 -1.26 -10.42
CA LYS A 245 5.79 -2.25 -10.63
C LYS A 245 5.27 -3.69 -10.72
N LEU A 246 4.05 -3.94 -10.25
CA LEU A 246 3.43 -5.26 -10.16
C LEU A 246 2.29 -5.50 -11.16
N ARG A 247 1.70 -4.43 -11.72
CA ARG A 247 0.57 -4.46 -12.65
C ARG A 247 0.75 -5.52 -13.74
N ASP A 248 1.88 -5.46 -14.42
CA ASP A 248 2.20 -6.32 -15.57
C ASP A 248 2.98 -7.58 -15.16
N ARG A 249 2.96 -7.94 -13.87
CA ARG A 249 3.62 -9.15 -13.33
C ARG A 249 2.67 -10.05 -12.52
N PRO A 250 1.56 -10.55 -13.10
CA PRO A 250 0.64 -11.44 -12.39
C PRO A 250 1.29 -12.67 -11.73
N PRO A 251 2.27 -13.38 -12.33
CA PRO A 251 2.93 -14.51 -11.68
C PRO A 251 3.63 -14.12 -10.38
N LEU A 252 4.27 -12.94 -10.35
CA LEU A 252 4.97 -12.44 -9.18
C LEU A 252 3.98 -12.03 -8.07
N LYS A 253 2.89 -11.32 -8.42
CA LYS A 253 1.80 -11.02 -7.48
C LYS A 253 1.25 -12.30 -6.85
N ARG A 254 1.00 -13.29 -7.69
CA ARG A 254 0.50 -14.62 -7.30
C ARG A 254 1.45 -15.32 -6.34
N ARG A 255 2.75 -15.32 -6.62
CA ARG A 255 3.79 -15.92 -5.75
C ARG A 255 3.92 -15.19 -4.42
N LEU A 256 3.86 -13.85 -4.41
CA LEU A 256 3.89 -13.06 -3.18
C LEU A 256 2.70 -13.37 -2.27
N VAL A 257 1.49 -13.38 -2.83
CA VAL A 257 0.26 -13.75 -2.09
C VAL A 257 0.31 -15.20 -1.60
N ALA A 258 0.80 -16.12 -2.43
CA ALA A 258 0.96 -17.52 -2.05
C ALA A 258 1.96 -17.70 -0.91
N ALA A 259 3.11 -17.02 -0.95
CA ALA A 259 4.12 -17.10 0.09
C ALA A 259 3.59 -16.59 1.44
N VAL A 260 2.94 -15.43 1.44
CA VAL A 260 2.51 -14.77 2.69
C VAL A 260 1.19 -15.32 3.23
N LEU A 261 0.14 -15.44 2.43
CA LEU A 261 -1.15 -15.98 2.91
C LEU A 261 -1.17 -17.50 2.94
N GLY A 262 -0.39 -18.16 2.07
CA GLY A 262 -0.27 -19.62 2.06
C GLY A 262 0.42 -20.15 3.32
N SER A 263 1.39 -19.41 3.88
CA SER A 263 2.05 -19.81 5.14
C SER A 263 1.13 -19.79 6.37
N LEU A 264 -0.07 -19.20 6.25
CA LEU A 264 -1.05 -19.09 7.34
C LEU A 264 -2.11 -20.20 7.30
N ARG A 265 -2.14 -21.04 6.24
CA ARG A 265 -3.21 -22.03 6.02
C ARG A 265 -3.34 -23.06 7.16
N ASP A 266 -2.24 -23.43 7.80
CA ASP A 266 -2.24 -24.43 8.86
C ASP A 266 -2.65 -23.87 10.23
N ILE A 267 -2.69 -22.54 10.38
CA ILE A 267 -2.95 -21.86 11.67
C ILE A 267 -4.22 -21.01 11.66
N ARG A 268 -4.78 -20.72 10.48
CA ARG A 268 -6.05 -19.99 10.31
C ARG A 268 -7.11 -20.92 9.76
N ALA A 269 -8.36 -20.71 10.18
CA ALA A 269 -9.48 -21.51 9.71
C ALA A 269 -9.70 -21.34 8.19
N PRO A 270 -10.24 -22.36 7.49
CA PRO A 270 -10.65 -22.23 6.10
C PRO A 270 -11.60 -21.05 5.88
N GLY A 271 -11.42 -20.32 4.78
CA GLY A 271 -12.21 -19.11 4.48
C GLY A 271 -11.79 -17.85 5.25
N TRP A 272 -10.69 -17.88 6.01
CA TRP A 272 -10.22 -16.70 6.76
C TRP A 272 -9.76 -15.53 5.87
N SER A 273 -9.27 -15.75 4.65
CA SER A 273 -8.75 -14.68 3.78
C SER A 273 -9.28 -14.71 2.34
N LEU A 274 -8.69 -15.54 1.48
CA LEU A 274 -8.95 -15.59 0.05
C LEU A 274 -10.28 -16.28 -0.25
N SER A 275 -11.04 -15.75 -1.21
CA SER A 275 -12.27 -16.38 -1.70
C SER A 275 -12.00 -17.70 -2.43
N GLU A 276 -13.00 -18.59 -2.42
CA GLU A 276 -12.90 -19.89 -3.10
C GLU A 276 -12.55 -19.77 -4.60
N PRO A 277 -13.18 -18.92 -5.42
CA PRO A 277 -12.80 -18.77 -6.83
C PRO A 277 -11.34 -18.35 -7.02
N TYR A 278 -10.84 -17.45 -6.17
CA TYR A 278 -9.44 -17.04 -6.20
C TYR A 278 -8.51 -18.18 -5.78
N GLN A 279 -8.89 -18.98 -4.79
CA GLN A 279 -8.12 -20.18 -4.41
C GLN A 279 -8.05 -21.21 -5.54
N THR A 280 -9.13 -21.41 -6.31
CA THR A 280 -9.11 -22.25 -7.51
C THR A 280 -8.14 -21.70 -8.57
N TYR A 281 -8.15 -20.39 -8.80
CA TYR A 281 -7.16 -19.75 -9.67
C TYR A 281 -5.72 -19.97 -9.14
N MET A 282 -5.52 -19.87 -7.83
CA MET A 282 -4.23 -20.11 -7.17
C MET A 282 -3.70 -21.54 -7.33
N GLN A 283 -4.52 -22.52 -7.71
CA GLN A 283 -4.12 -23.91 -7.96
C GLN A 283 -3.74 -24.21 -9.41
N ARG A 284 -4.03 -23.30 -10.35
CA ARG A 284 -3.67 -23.46 -11.78
C ARG A 284 -2.16 -23.49 -11.99
N GLN A 285 -1.67 -23.81 -13.19
CA GLN A 285 -0.24 -23.67 -13.46
C GLN A 285 0.20 -22.21 -13.33
N THR A 286 1.46 -21.96 -12.97
CA THR A 286 1.95 -20.60 -12.67
C THR A 286 1.86 -19.67 -13.89
N ASP A 287 2.03 -20.23 -15.08
CA ASP A 287 1.99 -19.49 -16.35
C ASP A 287 0.55 -19.24 -16.85
N GLU A 288 -0.45 -19.89 -16.25
CA GLU A 288 -1.87 -19.70 -16.57
C GLU A 288 -2.44 -18.49 -15.82
N THR A 289 -2.15 -17.28 -16.32
CA THR A 289 -2.63 -16.01 -15.74
C THR A 289 -3.84 -15.43 -16.44
N ASN A 290 -4.49 -16.19 -17.32
CA ASN A 290 -5.59 -15.75 -18.19
C ASN A 290 -6.98 -15.76 -17.51
N TRP A 291 -7.05 -15.82 -16.18
CA TRP A 291 -8.33 -15.79 -15.48
C TRP A 291 -8.91 -14.37 -15.48
N ILE A 292 -10.05 -14.21 -16.14
CA ILE A 292 -10.83 -12.97 -16.12
C ILE A 292 -12.07 -13.23 -15.25
N PRO A 293 -12.16 -12.69 -14.03
CA PRO A 293 -13.32 -12.90 -13.18
C PRO A 293 -14.57 -12.21 -13.77
N GLU A 294 -15.72 -12.89 -13.73
CA GLU A 294 -17.01 -12.34 -14.11
C GLU A 294 -17.60 -11.45 -13.02
N LEU A 295 -18.68 -10.70 -13.32
CA LEU A 295 -19.31 -9.78 -12.38
C LEU A 295 -19.74 -10.47 -11.05
N ASP A 296 -20.22 -11.72 -11.12
CA ASP A 296 -20.63 -12.49 -9.93
C ASP A 296 -19.48 -12.67 -8.90
N TYR A 297 -18.24 -12.77 -9.36
CA TYR A 297 -17.08 -12.81 -8.47
C TYR A 297 -16.99 -11.53 -7.62
N TYR A 298 -17.11 -10.36 -8.25
CA TYR A 298 -17.07 -9.08 -7.55
C TYR A 298 -18.30 -8.88 -6.65
N VAL A 299 -19.48 -9.35 -7.07
CA VAL A 299 -20.69 -9.36 -6.23
C VAL A 299 -20.45 -10.15 -4.94
N ARG A 300 -19.85 -11.33 -5.02
CA ARG A 300 -19.52 -12.16 -3.83
C ARG A 300 -18.48 -11.48 -2.93
N LEU A 301 -17.47 -10.83 -3.51
CA LEU A 301 -16.46 -10.08 -2.75
C LEU A 301 -17.01 -8.83 -2.06
N VAL A 302 -17.96 -8.12 -2.66
CA VAL A 302 -18.63 -7.00 -1.99
C VAL A 302 -19.57 -7.54 -0.90
N ARG A 303 -20.30 -8.64 -1.18
CA ARG A 303 -21.24 -9.27 -0.24
C ARG A 303 -20.59 -9.61 1.09
N ARG A 304 -19.37 -10.16 1.11
CA ARG A 304 -18.69 -10.50 2.37
C ARG A 304 -18.43 -9.28 3.26
N ILE A 305 -18.22 -8.10 2.68
CA ILE A 305 -18.10 -6.85 3.45
C ILE A 305 -19.49 -6.41 3.93
N VAL A 306 -20.49 -6.41 3.05
CA VAL A 306 -21.88 -6.05 3.40
C VAL A 306 -22.38 -6.89 4.57
N GLU A 307 -22.19 -8.20 4.51
CA GLU A 307 -22.59 -9.14 5.56
C GLU A 307 -21.84 -8.87 6.87
N THR A 308 -20.52 -8.72 6.80
CA THR A 308 -19.67 -8.50 7.98
C THR A 308 -20.01 -7.18 8.68
N VAL A 309 -20.18 -6.09 7.93
CA VAL A 309 -20.54 -4.77 8.48
C VAL A 309 -21.97 -4.79 9.07
N SER A 310 -22.86 -5.60 8.50
CA SER A 310 -24.22 -5.80 9.02
C SER A 310 -24.29 -6.76 10.22
N GLY A 311 -23.15 -7.20 10.76
CA GLY A 311 -23.08 -8.12 11.90
C GLY A 311 -23.34 -9.60 11.56
N LYS A 312 -23.45 -9.95 10.28
CA LYS A 312 -23.52 -11.36 9.84
C LYS A 312 -22.10 -11.91 9.65
N PRO A 313 -21.70 -12.96 10.37
CA PRO A 313 -20.34 -13.48 10.27
C PRO A 313 -20.13 -14.16 8.91
N HIS A 314 -19.40 -13.51 8.01
CA HIS A 314 -18.91 -14.14 6.78
C HIS A 314 -17.58 -14.86 7.00
N PHE A 315 -16.72 -14.29 7.85
CA PHE A 315 -15.40 -14.85 8.18
C PHE A 315 -15.46 -15.68 9.47
N PRO A 316 -14.56 -16.66 9.65
CA PRO A 316 -14.46 -17.45 10.87
C PRO A 316 -14.23 -16.59 12.12
N ALA A 317 -14.77 -17.04 13.26
CA ALA A 317 -14.58 -16.39 14.54
C ALA A 317 -13.09 -16.28 14.90
N THR A 318 -12.66 -15.07 15.26
CA THR A 318 -11.25 -14.73 15.49
C THR A 318 -11.15 -13.89 16.76
N ASP A 319 -10.15 -14.16 17.61
CA ASP A 319 -9.87 -13.35 18.80
C ASP A 319 -9.08 -12.08 18.41
N TRP A 320 -9.79 -10.98 18.17
CA TRP A 320 -9.22 -9.74 17.65
C TRP A 320 -8.14 -9.10 18.55
N ARG A 321 -8.02 -9.50 19.81
CA ARG A 321 -6.95 -9.01 20.72
C ARG A 321 -5.55 -9.42 20.27
N PHE A 322 -5.45 -10.52 19.52
CA PHE A 322 -4.19 -11.12 19.08
C PHE A 322 -4.06 -11.16 17.54
N ASN A 323 -4.75 -10.24 16.85
CA ASN A 323 -4.71 -10.16 15.39
C ASN A 323 -4.32 -8.75 14.94
N GLU A 324 -3.88 -8.64 13.70
CA GLU A 324 -3.46 -7.36 13.10
C GLU A 324 -4.60 -6.35 12.93
N PHE A 325 -5.84 -6.83 12.90
CA PHE A 325 -7.03 -6.01 12.75
C PHE A 325 -7.84 -5.93 14.05
N PRO A 326 -8.41 -4.76 14.37
CA PRO A 326 -9.16 -4.56 15.61
C PRO A 326 -10.55 -5.21 15.60
N ASN A 327 -11.11 -5.52 14.43
CA ASN A 327 -12.48 -6.02 14.29
C ASN A 327 -12.70 -6.73 12.92
N PRO A 328 -13.83 -7.45 12.76
CA PRO A 328 -14.14 -8.17 11.53
C PRO A 328 -14.24 -7.30 10.28
N ALA A 329 -14.77 -6.08 10.39
CA ALA A 329 -14.96 -5.19 9.25
C ALA A 329 -13.63 -4.71 8.66
N ALA A 330 -12.66 -4.36 9.52
CA ALA A 330 -11.31 -4.01 9.09
C ALA A 330 -10.64 -5.20 8.39
N HIS A 331 -10.73 -6.41 8.96
CA HIS A 331 -10.22 -7.62 8.33
C HIS A 331 -10.85 -7.88 6.96
N ALA A 332 -12.18 -7.84 6.88
CA ALA A 332 -12.93 -8.03 5.64
C ALA A 332 -12.53 -7.03 4.55
N LEU A 333 -12.31 -5.76 4.91
CA LEU A 333 -11.86 -4.75 3.96
C LEU A 333 -10.48 -5.08 3.39
N TYR A 334 -9.48 -5.29 4.25
CA TYR A 334 -8.10 -5.43 3.81
C TYR A 334 -7.84 -6.74 3.08
N VAL A 335 -8.43 -7.87 3.51
CA VAL A 335 -8.34 -9.11 2.72
C VAL A 335 -9.03 -8.99 1.36
N THR A 336 -10.04 -8.13 1.22
CA THR A 336 -10.71 -7.87 -0.08
C THR A 336 -9.83 -7.03 -0.97
N CYS A 337 -9.24 -5.97 -0.44
CA CYS A 337 -8.33 -5.13 -1.21
C CYS A 337 -7.08 -5.92 -1.65
N VAL A 338 -6.51 -6.75 -0.79
CA VAL A 338 -5.38 -7.64 -1.16
C VAL A 338 -5.75 -8.56 -2.32
N GLU A 339 -6.92 -9.21 -2.25
CA GLU A 339 -7.36 -10.11 -3.32
C GLU A 339 -7.62 -9.36 -4.64
N LEU A 340 -8.31 -8.21 -4.58
CA LEU A 340 -8.58 -7.35 -5.74
C LEU A 340 -7.32 -6.74 -6.38
N MET A 341 -6.25 -6.52 -5.61
CA MET A 341 -4.97 -6.12 -6.19
C MET A 341 -4.19 -7.29 -6.79
N ALA A 342 -4.46 -8.51 -6.32
CA ALA A 342 -3.75 -9.71 -6.73
C ALA A 342 -4.35 -10.39 -7.98
N VAL A 343 -5.63 -10.14 -8.32
CA VAL A 343 -6.23 -10.68 -9.54
C VAL A 343 -5.42 -10.33 -10.81
N PRO A 344 -5.37 -11.23 -11.81
CA PRO A 344 -4.50 -11.06 -12.97
C PRO A 344 -5.15 -10.22 -14.08
N VAL A 345 -5.90 -9.19 -13.71
CA VAL A 345 -6.57 -8.26 -14.63
C VAL A 345 -6.13 -6.83 -14.37
N THR A 346 -6.43 -5.93 -15.30
CA THR A 346 -6.05 -4.51 -15.16
C THR A 346 -6.82 -3.84 -14.02
N PRO A 347 -6.21 -2.85 -13.34
CA PRO A 347 -6.89 -2.06 -12.31
C PRO A 347 -8.22 -1.45 -12.77
N ALA A 348 -8.25 -0.94 -14.00
CA ALA A 348 -9.44 -0.32 -14.58
C ALA A 348 -10.59 -1.33 -14.75
N LEU A 349 -10.29 -2.58 -15.12
CA LEU A 349 -11.31 -3.63 -15.22
C LEU A 349 -11.87 -3.97 -13.84
N VAL A 350 -11.02 -4.06 -12.82
CA VAL A 350 -11.46 -4.29 -11.43
C VAL A 350 -12.36 -3.14 -10.96
N GLY A 351 -11.92 -1.89 -11.11
CA GLY A 351 -12.72 -0.73 -10.71
C GLY A 351 -14.05 -0.64 -11.45
N THR A 352 -14.06 -0.93 -12.76
CA THR A 352 -15.30 -0.96 -13.56
C THR A 352 -16.26 -2.01 -13.05
N ASN A 353 -15.78 -3.23 -12.77
CA ASN A 353 -16.63 -4.30 -12.25
C ASN A 353 -17.15 -3.98 -10.84
N LEU A 354 -16.36 -3.32 -9.98
CA LEU A 354 -16.82 -2.87 -8.66
C LEU A 354 -17.97 -1.85 -8.77
N LEU A 355 -17.90 -0.90 -9.71
CA LEU A 355 -19.01 0.01 -9.97
C LEU A 355 -20.23 -0.74 -10.56
N ASP A 356 -19.98 -1.69 -11.46
CA ASP A 356 -21.02 -2.50 -12.09
C ASP A 356 -21.74 -3.43 -11.08
N VAL A 357 -21.17 -3.75 -9.92
CA VAL A 357 -21.88 -4.47 -8.84
C VAL A 357 -23.17 -3.75 -8.47
N VAL A 358 -23.16 -2.42 -8.40
CA VAL A 358 -24.35 -1.62 -8.09
C VAL A 358 -25.08 -1.22 -9.37
N ALA A 359 -24.37 -0.80 -10.41
CA ALA A 359 -24.98 -0.28 -11.63
C ALA A 359 -25.70 -1.36 -12.47
N LYS A 360 -25.26 -2.62 -12.39
CA LYS A 360 -25.81 -3.77 -13.14
C LYS A 360 -26.28 -4.91 -12.23
N GLY A 361 -25.71 -5.05 -11.04
CA GLY A 361 -26.05 -6.13 -10.09
C GLY A 361 -27.31 -5.90 -9.26
N TYR A 362 -28.12 -4.89 -9.56
CA TYR A 362 -29.38 -4.62 -8.84
C TYR A 362 -30.37 -5.79 -8.87
N THR A 363 -30.26 -6.71 -9.84
CA THR A 363 -31.09 -7.92 -9.94
C THR A 363 -30.83 -8.94 -8.84
N VAL A 364 -29.63 -8.92 -8.23
CA VAL A 364 -29.22 -9.86 -7.16
C VAL A 364 -29.08 -9.18 -5.80
N ILE A 365 -29.17 -7.85 -5.75
CA ILE A 365 -29.09 -7.06 -4.52
C ILE A 365 -30.52 -6.83 -4.00
N PRO A 366 -30.84 -7.24 -2.76
CA PRO A 366 -32.11 -6.86 -2.16
C PRO A 366 -32.25 -5.34 -2.12
N SER A 367 -33.37 -4.80 -2.64
CA SER A 367 -33.58 -3.35 -2.73
C SER A 367 -33.39 -2.64 -1.38
N ASN A 368 -33.89 -3.22 -0.29
CA ASN A 368 -33.70 -2.67 1.06
C ASN A 368 -32.24 -2.67 1.59
N GLN A 369 -31.29 -3.28 0.88
CA GLN A 369 -29.88 -3.34 1.25
C GLN A 369 -28.99 -2.48 0.34
N ILE A 370 -29.51 -1.86 -0.72
CA ILE A 370 -28.70 -1.20 -1.75
C ILE A 370 -27.71 -0.17 -1.18
N HIS A 371 -28.09 0.57 -0.16
CA HIS A 371 -27.22 1.55 0.51
C HIS A 371 -25.97 0.90 1.13
N MET A 372 -26.11 -0.31 1.70
CA MET A 372 -24.97 -1.05 2.28
C MET A 372 -23.99 -1.52 1.20
N TRP A 373 -24.51 -1.88 0.03
CA TRP A 373 -23.71 -2.26 -1.13
C TRP A 373 -22.97 -1.06 -1.71
N ILE A 374 -23.66 0.07 -1.90
CA ILE A 374 -23.06 1.35 -2.31
C ILE A 374 -21.95 1.74 -1.33
N ASN A 375 -22.24 1.70 -0.03
CA ASN A 375 -21.27 1.99 1.03
C ASN A 375 -20.03 1.09 0.97
N SER A 376 -20.23 -0.21 0.76
CA SER A 376 -19.13 -1.18 0.70
C SER A 376 -18.28 -1.00 -0.56
N VAL A 377 -18.88 -0.71 -1.71
CA VAL A 377 -18.14 -0.38 -2.94
C VAL A 377 -17.34 0.90 -2.75
N GLY A 378 -17.93 1.95 -2.19
CA GLY A 378 -17.23 3.20 -1.90
C GLY A 378 -16.04 2.99 -0.97
N LEU A 379 -16.21 2.19 0.09
CA LEU A 379 -15.16 1.84 1.05
C LEU A 379 -14.01 1.06 0.39
N ILE A 380 -14.32 0.04 -0.43
CA ILE A 380 -13.30 -0.72 -1.17
C ILE A 380 -12.55 0.20 -2.14
N MET A 381 -13.28 0.96 -2.96
CA MET A 381 -12.68 1.81 -4.00
C MET A 381 -11.75 2.87 -3.38
N ALA A 382 -12.14 3.47 -2.25
CA ALA A 382 -11.29 4.41 -1.52
C ALA A 382 -10.01 3.78 -0.94
N ALA A 383 -10.03 2.47 -0.64
CA ALA A 383 -8.88 1.72 -0.13
C ALA A 383 -7.99 1.10 -1.23
N LEU A 384 -8.32 1.26 -2.51
CA LEU A 384 -7.51 0.79 -3.63
C LEU A 384 -6.62 1.92 -4.21
N PRO A 385 -5.55 1.58 -4.96
CA PRO A 385 -4.73 2.57 -5.67
C PRO A 385 -5.52 3.42 -6.68
N ASP A 386 -4.95 4.56 -7.07
CA ASP A 386 -5.53 5.51 -8.04
C ASP A 386 -5.94 4.89 -9.38
N SER A 387 -5.15 3.94 -9.87
CA SER A 387 -5.45 3.18 -11.08
C SER A 387 -6.76 2.38 -11.03
N TYR A 388 -7.29 2.08 -9.84
CA TYR A 388 -8.54 1.35 -9.65
C TYR A 388 -9.73 2.30 -9.58
N TRP A 389 -9.64 3.37 -8.78
CA TRP A 389 -10.79 4.24 -8.54
C TRP A 389 -10.92 5.41 -9.53
N SER A 390 -9.88 5.73 -10.29
CA SER A 390 -9.95 6.78 -11.34
C SER A 390 -11.01 6.51 -12.40
N VAL A 391 -11.39 5.25 -12.64
CA VAL A 391 -12.50 4.89 -13.54
C VAL A 391 -13.85 5.48 -13.14
N LEU A 392 -14.04 5.85 -11.86
CA LEU A 392 -15.23 6.58 -11.43
C LEU A 392 -15.31 7.94 -12.15
N HIS A 393 -14.18 8.64 -12.29
CA HIS A 393 -14.14 9.93 -12.99
C HIS A 393 -14.49 9.77 -14.47
N ASP A 394 -14.00 8.70 -15.12
CA ASP A 394 -14.35 8.39 -16.50
C ASP A 394 -15.85 8.10 -16.65
N ARG A 395 -16.42 7.32 -15.73
CA ARG A 395 -17.87 7.04 -15.69
C ARG A 395 -18.72 8.29 -15.44
N LEU A 396 -18.26 9.19 -14.57
CA LEU A 396 -18.94 10.47 -14.33
C LEU A 396 -18.95 11.33 -15.60
N VAL A 397 -17.83 11.41 -16.32
CA VAL A 397 -17.76 12.13 -17.60
C VAL A 397 -18.65 11.46 -18.66
N GLU A 398 -18.68 10.12 -18.72
CA GLU A 398 -19.60 9.36 -19.60
C GLU A 398 -21.07 9.71 -19.30
N VAL A 399 -21.46 9.78 -18.02
CA VAL A 399 -22.81 10.18 -17.63
C VAL A 399 -23.09 11.63 -18.02
N ILE A 400 -22.15 12.54 -17.76
CA ILE A 400 -22.29 13.98 -18.05
C ILE A 400 -22.44 14.23 -19.54
N THR A 401 -21.66 13.54 -20.38
CA THR A 401 -21.68 13.67 -21.84
C THR A 401 -22.78 12.86 -22.52
N SER A 402 -23.53 12.07 -21.75
CA SER A 402 -24.53 11.20 -22.34
C SER A 402 -25.67 11.97 -23.03
N PRO A 403 -26.25 11.44 -24.12
CA PRO A 403 -27.38 12.07 -24.81
C PRO A 403 -28.57 12.36 -23.88
N GLN A 404 -28.76 11.51 -22.87
CA GLN A 404 -29.84 11.61 -21.90
C GLN A 404 -29.72 12.87 -21.02
N LEU A 405 -28.50 13.29 -20.67
CA LEU A 405 -28.27 14.49 -19.87
C LEU A 405 -28.13 15.75 -20.73
N THR A 406 -27.50 15.64 -21.90
CA THR A 406 -27.27 16.78 -22.82
C THR A 406 -28.53 17.25 -23.55
N GLN A 407 -29.53 16.39 -23.77
CA GLN A 407 -30.76 16.76 -24.49
C GLN A 407 -32.00 16.83 -23.60
N TRP A 408 -31.86 16.44 -22.33
CA TRP A 408 -32.93 16.28 -21.33
C TRP A 408 -34.34 16.06 -21.89
N LYS A 409 -34.61 14.86 -22.38
CA LYS A 409 -35.92 14.49 -22.96
C LYS A 409 -36.89 13.88 -21.94
N TYR A 410 -36.55 13.94 -20.66
CA TYR A 410 -37.36 13.35 -19.59
C TYR A 410 -38.52 14.27 -19.21
N ARG A 411 -39.65 13.66 -18.84
CA ARG A 411 -40.77 14.39 -18.22
C ARG A 411 -40.45 14.81 -16.78
N ASN A 412 -39.63 14.02 -16.11
CA ASN A 412 -39.20 14.29 -14.75
C ASN A 412 -38.14 15.40 -14.72
N THR A 413 -38.14 16.18 -13.64
CA THR A 413 -37.13 17.21 -13.44
C THR A 413 -35.78 16.58 -13.04
N PRO A 414 -34.65 17.29 -13.25
CA PRO A 414 -33.35 16.85 -12.75
C PRO A 414 -33.36 16.54 -11.25
N PHE A 415 -34.04 17.35 -10.44
CA PHE A 415 -34.16 17.14 -8.99
C PHE A 415 -34.86 15.82 -8.62
N GLN A 416 -35.83 15.36 -9.43
CA GLN A 416 -36.46 14.05 -9.22
C GLN A 416 -35.53 12.91 -9.64
N LEU A 417 -34.88 13.03 -10.81
CA LEU A 417 -33.98 11.99 -11.32
C LEU A 417 -32.60 11.99 -10.65
N PHE A 418 -32.20 13.00 -9.90
CA PHE A 418 -30.94 12.95 -9.13
C PHE A 418 -31.17 12.46 -7.69
N ASN A 419 -32.44 12.38 -7.27
CA ASN A 419 -32.79 11.86 -5.95
C ASN A 419 -32.80 10.32 -5.96
N PHE A 420 -31.83 9.74 -5.23
CA PHE A 420 -31.69 8.29 -5.13
C PHE A 420 -32.92 7.61 -4.51
N ALA A 421 -33.43 8.10 -3.39
CA ALA A 421 -34.59 7.49 -2.73
C ALA A 421 -35.82 7.54 -3.65
N ALA A 422 -36.12 8.70 -4.23
CA ALA A 422 -37.27 8.86 -5.11
C ALA A 422 -37.22 7.91 -6.33
N THR A 423 -36.03 7.72 -6.90
CA THR A 423 -35.87 6.89 -8.11
C THR A 423 -35.78 5.41 -7.79
N HIS A 424 -35.07 5.04 -6.72
CA HIS A 424 -34.95 3.65 -6.27
C HIS A 424 -36.28 3.10 -5.77
N ASP A 425 -36.99 3.84 -4.90
CA ASP A 425 -38.25 3.39 -4.32
C ASP A 425 -39.38 3.30 -5.36
N SER A 426 -39.28 4.12 -6.41
CA SER A 426 -40.19 4.07 -7.56
C SER A 426 -39.79 3.03 -8.61
N LEU A 427 -38.73 2.23 -8.36
CA LEU A 427 -38.16 1.25 -9.29
C LEU A 427 -37.84 1.84 -10.67
N LEU A 428 -37.47 3.13 -10.72
CA LEU A 428 -37.05 3.81 -11.93
C LEU A 428 -35.58 3.50 -12.20
N GLU A 429 -35.32 2.75 -13.27
CA GLU A 429 -33.96 2.53 -13.74
C GLU A 429 -33.30 3.86 -14.11
N ASN A 430 -32.33 4.27 -13.30
CA ASN A 430 -31.78 5.61 -13.38
C ASN A 430 -30.29 5.64 -13.06
N LYS A 431 -29.49 5.71 -14.13
CA LYS A 431 -28.03 5.80 -14.02
C LYS A 431 -27.54 7.06 -13.31
N PHE A 432 -28.31 8.15 -13.29
CA PHE A 432 -27.88 9.43 -12.73
C PHE A 432 -27.78 9.36 -11.21
N SER A 433 -28.87 8.99 -10.54
CA SER A 433 -28.91 8.92 -9.07
C SER A 433 -27.98 7.83 -8.53
N TYR A 434 -27.87 6.70 -9.22
CA TYR A 434 -26.96 5.62 -8.86
C TYR A 434 -25.49 6.03 -8.98
N MET A 435 -25.12 6.73 -10.06
CA MET A 435 -23.75 7.21 -10.22
C MET A 435 -23.40 8.29 -9.18
N LEU A 436 -24.34 9.20 -8.88
CA LEU A 436 -24.19 10.16 -7.79
C LEU A 436 -23.97 9.44 -6.46
N ALA A 437 -24.80 8.44 -6.14
CA ALA A 437 -24.69 7.70 -4.89
C ALA A 437 -23.35 6.94 -4.75
N LEU A 438 -22.86 6.33 -5.85
CA LEU A 438 -21.54 5.69 -5.89
C LEU A 438 -20.40 6.70 -5.68
N ALA A 439 -20.45 7.83 -6.38
CA ALA A 439 -19.44 8.87 -6.24
C ALA A 439 -19.45 9.46 -4.82
N HIS A 440 -20.63 9.75 -4.29
CA HIS A 440 -20.80 10.25 -2.92
C HIS A 440 -20.27 9.25 -1.90
N SER A 441 -20.55 7.96 -2.07
CA SER A 441 -20.03 6.95 -1.15
C SER A 441 -18.51 6.82 -1.20
N MET A 442 -17.91 6.79 -2.39
CA MET A 442 -16.45 6.73 -2.51
C MET A 442 -15.79 7.99 -1.92
N TRP A 443 -16.30 9.17 -2.25
CA TRP A 443 -15.77 10.44 -1.76
C TRP A 443 -16.01 10.67 -0.27
N HIS A 444 -17.02 10.01 0.32
CA HIS A 444 -17.21 9.97 1.77
C HIS A 444 -16.07 9.21 2.45
N HIS A 445 -15.66 8.06 1.90
CA HIS A 445 -14.57 7.22 2.42
C HIS A 445 -13.16 7.65 1.99
N ALA A 446 -13.06 8.49 0.96
CA ALA A 446 -11.78 8.94 0.41
C ALA A 446 -10.91 9.63 1.47
N GLY A 447 -9.60 9.43 1.43
CA GLY A 447 -8.66 10.19 2.27
C GLY A 447 -8.52 11.65 1.82
N VAL A 448 -7.94 12.52 2.66
CA VAL A 448 -7.74 13.96 2.35
C VAL A 448 -6.97 14.17 1.03
N GLY A 449 -5.97 13.33 0.75
CA GLY A 449 -5.23 13.38 -0.52
C GLY A 449 -6.11 13.06 -1.73
N GLN A 450 -6.91 12.00 -1.67
CA GLN A 450 -7.80 11.59 -2.76
C GLN A 450 -8.90 12.62 -3.01
N ILE A 451 -9.60 13.07 -1.97
CA ILE A 451 -10.70 14.03 -2.11
C ILE A 451 -10.20 15.38 -2.65
N SER A 452 -8.97 15.78 -2.32
CA SER A 452 -8.36 17.02 -2.84
C SER A 452 -8.12 17.02 -4.36
N THR A 453 -8.24 15.87 -5.04
CA THR A 453 -8.15 15.78 -6.51
C THR A 453 -9.44 16.18 -7.22
N VAL A 454 -10.57 16.26 -6.52
CA VAL A 454 -11.88 16.54 -7.13
C VAL A 454 -11.93 17.91 -7.83
N PRO A 455 -11.44 19.02 -7.26
CA PRO A 455 -11.41 20.30 -7.98
C PRO A 455 -10.61 20.25 -9.28
N GLN A 456 -9.47 19.55 -9.28
CA GLN A 456 -8.66 19.34 -10.49
C GLN A 456 -9.43 18.51 -11.53
N PHE A 457 -10.10 17.45 -11.11
CA PHE A 457 -10.98 16.66 -11.98
C PHE A 457 -12.09 17.53 -12.59
N VAL A 458 -12.74 18.37 -11.79
CA VAL A 458 -13.80 19.28 -12.28
C VAL A 458 -13.23 20.21 -13.34
N ARG A 459 -12.12 20.90 -13.06
CA ARG A 459 -11.46 21.81 -14.01
C ARG A 459 -11.01 21.13 -15.31
N GLU A 460 -10.33 19.99 -15.21
CA GLU A 460 -9.65 19.38 -16.36
C GLU A 460 -10.56 18.48 -17.20
N LYS A 461 -11.59 17.86 -16.58
CA LYS A 461 -12.40 16.83 -17.24
C LYS A 461 -13.87 17.19 -17.35
N VAL A 462 -14.44 17.88 -16.36
CA VAL A 462 -15.87 18.22 -16.35
C VAL A 462 -16.13 19.56 -17.01
N HIS A 463 -15.34 20.58 -16.68
CA HIS A 463 -15.52 21.93 -17.19
C HIS A 463 -15.56 21.98 -18.73
N PRO A 464 -14.67 21.27 -19.47
CA PRO A 464 -14.68 21.29 -20.93
C PRO A 464 -15.94 20.69 -21.58
N VAL A 465 -16.74 19.88 -20.87
CA VAL A 465 -17.86 19.12 -21.45
C VAL A 465 -19.26 19.61 -21.03
N VAL A 466 -19.36 20.38 -19.94
CA VAL A 466 -20.64 20.90 -19.45
C VAL A 466 -21.08 22.07 -20.31
N ARG A 467 -22.28 21.98 -20.89
CA ARG A 467 -22.85 22.97 -21.82
C ARG A 467 -24.34 23.23 -21.58
N THR A 468 -25.04 22.33 -20.88
CA THR A 468 -26.47 22.47 -20.57
C THR A 468 -26.72 22.65 -19.08
N GLU A 469 -27.92 23.13 -18.77
CA GLU A 469 -28.34 23.38 -17.38
C GLU A 469 -28.38 22.10 -16.56
N GLU A 470 -28.83 20.99 -17.13
CA GLU A 470 -28.95 19.70 -16.43
C GLU A 470 -27.59 19.07 -16.15
N GLN A 471 -26.62 19.26 -17.05
CA GLN A 471 -25.23 18.86 -16.80
C GLN A 471 -24.62 19.64 -15.62
N PHE A 472 -24.88 20.95 -15.55
CA PHE A 472 -24.42 21.78 -14.45
C PHE A 472 -25.09 21.40 -13.12
N LEU A 473 -26.40 21.17 -13.12
CA LEU A 473 -27.12 20.68 -11.94
C LEU A 473 -26.58 19.32 -11.48
N PHE A 474 -26.27 18.40 -12.40
CA PHE A 474 -25.65 17.12 -12.04
C PHE A 474 -24.31 17.32 -11.33
N LEU A 475 -23.46 18.23 -11.83
CA LEU A 475 -22.22 18.60 -11.16
C LEU A 475 -22.46 19.20 -9.77
N CYS A 476 -23.43 20.12 -9.62
CA CYS A 476 -23.78 20.69 -8.33
C CYS A 476 -24.20 19.62 -7.31
N HIS A 477 -25.02 18.64 -7.74
CA HIS A 477 -25.40 17.49 -6.91
C HIS A 477 -24.21 16.59 -6.58
N LEU A 478 -23.24 16.47 -7.49
CA LEU A 478 -22.05 15.66 -7.31
C LEU A 478 -21.12 16.25 -6.24
N VAL A 479 -20.77 17.54 -6.32
CA VAL A 479 -19.76 18.17 -5.45
C VAL A 479 -20.32 18.87 -4.21
N GLY A 480 -21.59 19.32 -4.27
CA GLY A 480 -22.23 20.09 -3.20
C GLY A 480 -22.13 19.45 -1.81
N PRO A 481 -22.42 18.14 -1.64
CA PRO A 481 -22.34 17.48 -0.34
C PRO A 481 -20.94 17.49 0.32
N PHE A 482 -19.88 17.74 -0.45
CA PHE A 482 -18.49 17.72 0.02
C PHE A 482 -17.92 19.11 0.30
N LEU A 483 -18.68 20.19 0.06
CA LEU A 483 -18.22 21.56 0.31
C LEU A 483 -17.73 21.78 1.73
N GLN A 484 -18.48 21.30 2.73
CA GLN A 484 -18.05 21.38 4.13
C GLN A 484 -16.73 20.64 4.37
N ARG A 485 -16.57 19.45 3.76
CA ARG A 485 -15.37 18.64 3.91
C ARG A 485 -14.17 19.33 3.26
N PHE A 486 -14.33 19.85 2.05
CA PHE A 486 -13.30 20.67 1.41
C PHE A 486 -12.94 21.87 2.28
N ASN A 487 -13.92 22.54 2.90
CA ASN A 487 -13.66 23.72 3.74
C ASN A 487 -12.83 23.36 4.98
N THR A 488 -13.19 22.27 5.66
CA THR A 488 -12.51 21.82 6.88
C THR A 488 -11.12 21.25 6.58
N ASP A 489 -11.01 20.36 5.60
CA ASP A 489 -9.78 19.58 5.37
C ASP A 489 -8.75 20.37 4.54
N ARG A 490 -9.20 21.14 3.53
CA ARG A 490 -8.37 21.94 2.62
C ARG A 490 -9.13 23.14 2.03
N PRO A 491 -9.20 24.30 2.74
CA PRO A 491 -10.01 25.45 2.33
C PRO A 491 -9.82 25.95 0.89
N ARG A 492 -8.59 25.81 0.34
CA ARG A 492 -8.30 26.15 -1.07
C ARG A 492 -9.17 25.36 -2.06
N CYS A 493 -9.50 24.10 -1.77
CA CYS A 493 -10.33 23.28 -2.64
C CYS A 493 -11.75 23.85 -2.80
N VAL A 494 -12.35 24.41 -1.75
CA VAL A 494 -13.67 25.08 -1.87
C VAL A 494 -13.57 26.34 -2.70
N THR A 495 -12.49 27.09 -2.50
CA THR A 495 -12.26 28.36 -3.20
C THR A 495 -12.12 28.11 -4.71
N ASP A 496 -11.23 27.19 -5.09
CA ASP A 496 -11.02 26.76 -6.47
C ASP A 496 -12.32 26.24 -7.10
N LEU A 497 -13.02 25.34 -6.40
CA LEU A 497 -14.28 24.77 -6.89
C LEU A 497 -15.37 25.83 -7.06
N THR A 498 -15.42 26.84 -6.18
CA THR A 498 -16.41 27.92 -6.28
C THR A 498 -16.21 28.71 -7.57
N VAL A 499 -14.97 29.07 -7.90
CA VAL A 499 -14.65 29.78 -9.16
C VAL A 499 -15.08 28.94 -10.36
N GLU A 500 -14.71 27.65 -10.38
CA GLU A 500 -15.10 26.75 -11.47
C GLU A 500 -16.63 26.67 -11.62
N LEU A 501 -17.40 26.67 -10.53
CA LEU A 501 -18.87 26.66 -10.59
C LEU A 501 -19.43 27.94 -11.23
N TYR A 502 -18.85 29.12 -10.93
CA TYR A 502 -19.27 30.37 -11.57
C TYR A 502 -18.88 30.43 -13.05
N GLU A 503 -17.66 30.01 -13.40
CA GLU A 503 -17.21 29.94 -14.80
C GLU A 503 -18.09 28.97 -15.60
N LEU A 504 -18.44 27.83 -15.01
CA LEU A 504 -19.36 26.87 -15.61
C LEU A 504 -20.77 27.40 -15.77
N LEU A 505 -21.28 28.16 -14.79
CA LEU A 505 -22.56 28.84 -14.92
C LEU A 505 -22.52 29.82 -16.11
N GLU A 506 -21.47 30.61 -16.25
CA GLU A 506 -21.29 31.53 -17.39
C GLU A 506 -21.25 30.77 -18.73
N GLN A 507 -20.54 29.65 -18.77
CA GLN A 507 -20.44 28.82 -19.97
C GLN A 507 -21.81 28.23 -20.38
N VAL A 508 -22.58 27.74 -19.40
CA VAL A 508 -23.94 27.24 -19.64
C VAL A 508 -24.88 28.37 -20.05
N ASP A 509 -24.84 29.49 -19.33
CA ASP A 509 -25.62 30.70 -19.59
C ASP A 509 -25.48 31.17 -21.04
N LYS A 510 -24.27 31.15 -21.58
CA LYS A 510 -24.00 31.55 -22.97
C LYS A 510 -24.41 30.50 -24.00
N ASN A 511 -24.48 29.24 -23.61
CA ASN A 511 -24.77 28.12 -24.52
C ASN A 511 -26.27 27.82 -24.64
N VAL A 512 -27.06 28.09 -23.60
CA VAL A 512 -28.51 27.80 -23.59
C VAL A 512 -29.34 29.05 -23.87
N THR A 513 -30.45 28.90 -24.60
CA THR A 513 -31.37 30.02 -24.86
C THR A 513 -32.17 30.39 -23.62
N HIS A 514 -32.62 29.40 -22.84
CA HIS A 514 -33.38 29.57 -21.62
C HIS A 514 -32.81 28.73 -20.48
N MET A 515 -32.90 29.25 -19.27
CA MET A 515 -32.57 28.54 -18.03
C MET A 515 -33.83 28.39 -17.19
N HIS A 516 -34.18 27.15 -16.85
CA HIS A 516 -35.40 26.76 -16.15
C HIS A 516 -35.23 26.70 -14.63
N TYR A 517 -33.99 26.56 -14.14
CA TYR A 517 -33.65 26.26 -12.75
C TYR A 517 -32.71 27.32 -12.15
N MET A 518 -32.87 28.57 -12.58
CA MET A 518 -32.07 29.70 -12.11
C MET A 518 -32.15 29.91 -10.60
N ASP A 519 -33.34 29.76 -9.99
CA ASP A 519 -33.52 30.01 -8.55
C ASP A 519 -32.73 28.98 -7.71
N PRO A 520 -32.90 27.65 -7.88
CA PRO A 520 -32.08 26.67 -7.15
C PRO A 520 -30.57 26.82 -7.35
N ILE A 521 -30.13 27.18 -8.56
CA ILE A 521 -28.72 27.43 -8.85
C ILE A 521 -28.22 28.62 -8.02
N CYS A 522 -28.96 29.73 -8.03
CA CYS A 522 -28.58 30.92 -7.27
C CYS A 522 -28.62 30.66 -5.77
N ASP A 523 -29.59 29.90 -5.27
CA ASP A 523 -29.71 29.53 -3.86
C ASP A 523 -28.47 28.74 -3.39
N LEU A 524 -27.99 27.79 -4.19
CA LEU A 524 -26.74 27.07 -3.90
C LEU A 524 -25.54 28.01 -3.88
N LEU A 525 -25.43 28.95 -4.83
CA LEU A 525 -24.33 29.91 -4.87
C LEU A 525 -24.33 30.87 -3.67
N TYR A 526 -25.52 31.29 -3.21
CA TYR A 526 -25.66 32.03 -1.96
C TYR A 526 -25.29 31.19 -0.75
N HIS A 527 -25.71 29.93 -0.71
CA HIS A 527 -25.30 29.00 0.35
C HIS A 527 -23.77 28.88 0.39
N ILE A 528 -23.11 28.74 -0.77
CA ILE A 528 -21.65 28.67 -0.86
C ILE A 528 -20.99 29.95 -0.33
N LYS A 529 -21.51 31.12 -0.74
CA LYS A 529 -21.05 32.43 -0.26
C LYS A 529 -21.10 32.49 1.26
N TYR A 530 -22.28 32.29 1.86
CA TYR A 530 -22.46 32.57 3.28
C TYR A 530 -21.87 31.50 4.19
N MET A 531 -21.82 30.24 3.74
CA MET A 531 -21.34 29.13 4.58
C MET A 531 -19.86 28.85 4.45
N PHE A 532 -19.22 29.18 3.32
CA PHE A 532 -17.84 28.77 3.06
C PHE A 532 -16.91 29.91 2.63
N VAL A 533 -17.20 30.62 1.54
CA VAL A 533 -16.20 31.52 0.92
C VAL A 533 -16.27 32.97 1.37
N GLY A 534 -17.39 33.41 1.96
CA GLY A 534 -17.61 34.79 2.38
C GLY A 534 -17.36 35.80 1.26
N ASP A 535 -16.43 36.72 1.49
CA ASP A 535 -16.02 37.75 0.52
C ASP A 535 -14.63 37.48 -0.09
N LEU A 536 -14.03 36.30 0.16
CA LEU A 536 -12.70 35.95 -0.34
C LEU A 536 -12.59 36.04 -1.87
N MET A 537 -13.68 35.69 -2.57
CA MET A 537 -13.72 35.59 -4.03
C MET A 537 -14.55 36.70 -4.68
N LYS A 538 -14.84 37.78 -3.95
CA LYS A 538 -15.74 38.83 -4.42
C LYS A 538 -15.35 39.38 -5.80
N ASN A 539 -14.08 39.77 -5.97
CA ASN A 539 -13.62 40.41 -7.20
C ASN A 539 -13.66 39.46 -8.43
N GLU A 540 -13.24 38.21 -8.25
CA GLU A 540 -13.23 37.21 -9.33
C GLU A 540 -14.66 36.83 -9.74
N VAL A 541 -15.52 36.56 -8.75
CA VAL A 541 -16.91 36.18 -8.98
C VAL A 541 -17.74 37.35 -9.54
N GLU A 542 -17.51 38.58 -9.09
CA GLU A 542 -18.19 39.77 -9.61
C GLU A 542 -17.96 39.95 -11.11
N CYS A 543 -16.71 39.75 -11.56
CA CYS A 543 -16.36 39.83 -12.98
C CYS A 543 -17.13 38.81 -13.83
N ILE A 544 -17.33 37.60 -13.31
CA ILE A 544 -18.13 36.56 -13.96
C ILE A 544 -19.61 36.93 -13.96
N ILE A 545 -20.17 37.36 -12.82
CA ILE A 545 -21.59 37.70 -12.69
C ILE A 545 -22.00 38.80 -13.68
N ARG A 546 -21.16 39.83 -13.87
CA ARG A 546 -21.40 40.92 -14.85
C ARG A 546 -21.51 40.44 -16.30
N ARG A 547 -21.03 39.23 -16.63
CA ARG A 547 -21.11 38.64 -17.97
C ARG A 547 -22.29 37.68 -18.16
N LEU A 548 -23.08 37.43 -17.11
CA LEU A 548 -24.27 36.58 -17.16
C LEU A 548 -25.48 37.31 -17.75
N ARG A 549 -26.50 36.58 -18.17
CA ARG A 549 -27.79 37.19 -18.59
C ARG A 549 -28.42 38.06 -17.48
N PRO A 550 -29.19 39.12 -17.82
CA PRO A 550 -29.77 40.03 -16.82
C PRO A 550 -30.60 39.33 -15.73
N ALA A 551 -31.32 38.27 -16.09
CA ALA A 551 -32.12 37.51 -15.13
C ALA A 551 -31.27 36.80 -14.05
N LEU A 552 -30.03 36.38 -14.35
CA LEU A 552 -29.09 35.81 -13.37
C LEU A 552 -28.43 36.94 -12.57
N GLN A 553 -28.05 38.04 -13.23
CA GLN A 553 -27.50 39.22 -12.54
C GLN A 553 -28.45 39.74 -11.47
N MET A 554 -29.74 39.84 -11.78
CA MET A 554 -30.77 40.26 -10.82
C MET A 554 -30.87 39.34 -9.59
N ARG A 555 -30.73 38.02 -9.80
CA ARG A 555 -30.77 37.04 -8.70
C ARG A 555 -29.51 37.06 -7.86
N LEU A 556 -28.35 37.19 -8.50
CA LEU A 556 -27.02 37.20 -7.85
C LEU A 556 -26.56 38.61 -7.42
N ARG A 557 -27.43 39.62 -7.51
CA ARG A 557 -27.10 41.03 -7.25
C ARG A 557 -26.49 41.28 -5.87
N PHE A 558 -26.80 40.47 -4.86
CA PHE A 558 -26.26 40.63 -3.51
C PHE A 558 -24.88 39.98 -3.33
N ILE A 559 -24.45 39.13 -4.28
CA ILE A 559 -23.09 38.60 -4.32
C ILE A 559 -22.14 39.63 -4.96
N ALA A 560 -22.58 40.21 -6.09
CA ALA A 560 -21.79 41.18 -6.88
C ALA A 560 -22.05 42.66 -6.51
N HIS A 561 -23.02 42.95 -5.64
CA HIS A 561 -23.47 44.31 -5.29
C HIS A 561 -23.83 45.18 -6.51
N LEU A 562 -24.56 44.62 -7.48
CA LEU A 562 -24.98 45.31 -8.70
C LEU A 562 -26.22 46.17 -8.48
N ASN A 563 -26.23 47.36 -9.09
CA ASN A 563 -27.41 48.24 -9.11
C ASN A 563 -28.40 47.79 -10.18
N ILE A 564 -29.71 47.96 -9.91
CA ILE A 564 -30.78 47.57 -10.85
C ILE A 564 -30.66 48.34 -12.17
N GLU A 565 -30.24 49.61 -12.10
CA GLU A 565 -30.01 50.48 -13.26
C GLU A 565 -28.87 49.97 -14.15
N GLU A 566 -27.79 49.44 -13.55
CA GLU A 566 -26.65 48.87 -14.28
C GLU A 566 -27.05 47.59 -15.02
N ILE A 567 -27.89 46.75 -14.41
CA ILE A 567 -28.32 45.48 -15.01
C ILE A 567 -29.28 45.70 -16.19
N ASN A 568 -30.13 46.72 -16.12
CA ASN A 568 -31.08 47.04 -17.18
C ASN A 568 -30.43 47.78 -18.38
N ALA A 569 -29.18 48.23 -18.24
CA ALA A 569 -28.43 48.95 -19.28
C ALA A 569 -27.58 48.04 -20.19
N THR A 570 -27.40 46.78 -19.79
CA THR A 570 -26.71 45.70 -20.53
C THR A 570 -27.68 44.72 -21.13
#